data_AF-A0AAD5AFU6-F1
#
_entry.id   AF-A0AAD5AFU6-F1
#
_cell.length_a   1.000
_cell.length_b   1.000
_cell.length_c   1.000
_cell.angle_alpha   90.00
_cell.angle_beta   90.00
_cell.angle_gamma   90.00
#
_symmetry.space_group_name_H-M   'P 1'
#
loop_
_entity.id
_entity.type
_entity.pdbx_description
1 polymer ?
#
loop_
_entity_poly.entity_id
_entity_poly.type
_entity_poly.pdbx_seq_one_letter_code
_entity_poly.pdbx_strand_id
1 'polypeptide(L)'
;SGESGAGKTVNTKRVIQYFASIAASGPKKDSSSQNKGTLEDQIIQANPALEAFGNAKTIRNDNSSRFGKFIRIHFDTRGKLASADIETYLLEKSRVTFQLKAER
;
A
#
# COMPACT_ATOMS: atom_id res chain seq x y z
N SER A 1 -9.86 -9.72 3.59
CA SER A 1 -9.87 -9.46 5.04
C SER A 1 -8.95 -10.47 5.73
N GLY A 2 -8.82 -10.42 7.06
CA GLY A 2 -8.00 -11.36 7.83
C GLY A 2 -7.45 -10.74 9.11
N GLU A 3 -7.05 -11.56 10.08
CA GLU A 3 -6.45 -11.09 11.32
C GLU A 3 -5.04 -10.50 11.12
N SER A 4 -4.49 -9.92 12.19
CA SER A 4 -3.09 -9.48 12.23
C SER A 4 -2.18 -10.69 11.94
N GLY A 5 -1.21 -10.55 11.04
CA GLY A 5 -0.32 -11.65 10.64
C GLY A 5 -0.81 -12.51 9.46
N ALA A 6 -2.06 -12.35 9.00
CA ALA A 6 -2.62 -13.17 7.91
C ALA A 6 -2.07 -12.86 6.48
N GLY A 7 -0.98 -12.10 6.36
CA GLY A 7 -0.36 -11.81 5.05
C GLY A 7 -1.10 -10.81 4.16
N LYS A 8 -2.05 -10.01 4.71
CA LYS A 8 -2.85 -9.04 3.94
C LYS A 8 -2.00 -8.11 3.07
N THR A 9 -0.99 -7.46 3.66
CA THR A 9 -0.11 -6.52 2.97
C THR A 9 0.67 -7.17 1.82
N VAL A 10 1.16 -8.40 2.05
CA VAL A 10 1.90 -9.16 1.04
C VAL A 10 0.99 -9.50 -0.15
N ASN A 11 -0.24 -9.95 0.13
CA ASN A 11 -1.23 -10.23 -0.92
C ASN A 11 -1.61 -8.97 -1.69
N THR A 12 -1.82 -7.83 -1.02
CA THR A 12 -2.10 -6.56 -1.69
C THR A 12 -0.98 -6.15 -2.65
N LYS A 13 0.30 -6.33 -2.26
CA LYS A 13 1.44 -6.08 -3.15
C LYS A 13 1.40 -6.95 -4.40
N ARG A 14 1.08 -8.24 -4.27
CA ARG A 14 0.97 -9.17 -5.40
C ARG A 14 -0.18 -8.81 -6.35
N VAL A 15 -1.32 -8.41 -5.80
CA VAL A 15 -2.47 -7.96 -6.59
C VAL A 15 -2.14 -6.71 -7.41
N ILE A 16 -1.45 -5.73 -6.82
CA ILE A 16 -1.02 -4.51 -7.53
C ILE A 16 -0.04 -4.86 -8.66
N GLN A 17 0.94 -5.73 -8.38
CA GLN A 17 1.89 -6.21 -9.40
C GLN A 17 1.18 -6.92 -10.55
N TYR A 18 0.14 -7.70 -10.26
CA TYR A 18 -0.66 -8.37 -11.28
C TYR A 18 -1.43 -7.38 -12.16
N PHE A 19 -2.11 -6.38 -11.56
CA PHE A 19 -2.79 -5.35 -12.33
C PHE A 19 -1.83 -4.52 -13.19
N ALA A 20 -0.64 -4.23 -12.68
CA ALA A 20 0.41 -3.55 -13.45
C ALA A 20 0.87 -4.39 -14.65
N SER A 21 1.11 -5.69 -14.47
CA SER A 21 1.62 -6.54 -15.55
C SER A 21 0.61 -6.72 -16.69
N ILE A 22 -0.67 -6.89 -16.39
CA ILE A 22 -1.72 -7.02 -17.42
C ILE A 22 -2.01 -5.69 -18.12
N ALA A 23 -1.85 -4.57 -17.41
CA ALA A 23 -2.16 -3.23 -17.95
C ALA A 23 -0.95 -2.55 -18.61
N ALA A 24 0.25 -3.13 -18.51
CA ALA A 24 1.49 -2.63 -19.09
C ALA A 24 1.61 -2.83 -20.62
N SER A 25 0.60 -3.41 -21.29
CA SER A 25 0.57 -3.59 -22.75
C SER A 25 0.42 -2.24 -23.49
N GLY A 26 1.51 -1.49 -23.61
CA GLY A 26 1.61 -0.22 -24.33
C GLY A 26 3.05 0.19 -24.59
N PRO A 27 3.30 1.09 -25.55
CA PRO A 27 4.65 1.60 -25.79
C PRO A 27 5.19 2.18 -24.49
N LYS A 28 6.41 1.76 -24.11
CA LYS A 28 7.11 2.24 -22.92
C LYS A 28 7.08 3.76 -22.92
N LYS A 29 6.54 4.37 -21.85
CA LYS A 29 6.51 5.82 -21.67
C LYS A 29 7.92 6.39 -21.83
N ASP A 30 7.98 7.50 -22.55
CA ASP A 30 9.19 8.19 -22.98
C ASP A 30 10.25 8.36 -21.89
N SER A 31 11.50 8.38 -22.36
CA SER A 31 12.79 8.50 -21.65
C SER A 31 12.93 9.70 -20.70
N SER A 32 11.90 10.53 -20.52
CA SER A 32 11.86 11.69 -19.63
C SER A 32 11.47 11.36 -18.18
N SER A 33 10.99 10.14 -17.91
CA SER A 33 10.56 9.71 -16.56
C SER A 33 11.55 8.79 -15.84
N GLN A 34 12.81 8.69 -16.31
CA GLN A 34 13.83 7.78 -15.76
C GLN A 34 14.06 7.88 -14.24
N ASN A 35 13.73 9.03 -13.61
CA ASN A 35 13.93 9.23 -12.17
C ASN A 35 12.70 8.93 -11.28
N LYS A 36 11.50 8.79 -11.86
CA LYS A 36 10.29 8.41 -11.12
C LYS A 36 9.88 7.05 -11.67
N GLY A 37 10.12 5.98 -10.92
CA GLY A 37 9.77 4.60 -11.30
C GLY A 37 8.32 4.45 -11.78
N THR A 38 7.94 3.26 -12.22
CA THR A 38 6.60 3.05 -12.78
C THR A 38 5.50 3.45 -11.79
N LEU A 39 4.28 3.67 -12.27
CA LEU A 39 3.16 3.95 -11.37
C LEU A 39 2.97 2.83 -10.34
N GLU A 40 3.30 1.58 -10.69
CA GLU A 40 3.30 0.48 -9.72
C GLU A 40 4.39 0.65 -8.65
N ASP A 41 5.61 1.05 -9.05
CA ASP A 41 6.70 1.30 -8.13
C ASP A 41 6.33 2.39 -7.13
N GLN A 42 5.68 3.45 -7.60
CA GLN A 42 5.23 4.56 -6.75
C GLN A 42 4.19 4.10 -5.72
N ILE A 43 3.21 3.28 -6.11
CA ILE A 43 2.21 2.73 -5.18
C ILE A 43 2.88 1.80 -4.16
N ILE A 44 3.85 0.98 -4.59
CA ILE A 44 4.58 0.07 -3.70
C ILE A 44 5.49 0.85 -2.75
N GLN A 45 6.15 1.91 -3.22
CA GLN A 45 7.02 2.79 -2.44
C GLN A 45 6.26 3.64 -1.42
N ALA A 46 4.97 3.88 -1.62
CA ALA A 46 4.13 4.54 -0.61
C ALA A 46 3.93 3.67 0.64
N ASN A 47 4.04 2.34 0.53
CA ASN A 47 3.80 1.43 1.67
C ASN A 47 4.80 1.64 2.82
N PRO A 48 6.13 1.67 2.61
CA PRO A 48 7.09 1.97 3.69
C PRO A 48 6.73 3.22 4.50
N ALA A 49 6.30 4.30 3.85
CA ALA A 49 5.88 5.51 4.54
C ALA A 49 4.61 5.27 5.38
N LEU A 50 3.57 4.66 4.79
CA LEU A 50 2.33 4.36 5.50
C LEU A 50 2.52 3.36 6.66
N GLU A 51 3.44 2.41 6.51
CA GLU A 51 3.80 1.45 7.56
C GLU A 51 4.57 2.14 8.68
N ALA A 52 5.51 3.04 8.38
CA ALA A 52 6.25 3.77 9.40
C ALA A 52 5.37 4.64 10.31
N PHE A 53 4.29 5.22 9.77
CA PHE A 53 3.37 6.07 10.54
C PHE A 53 2.14 5.34 11.09
N GLY A 54 1.78 4.21 10.50
CA GLY A 54 0.50 3.54 10.77
C GLY A 54 0.62 2.12 11.31
N ASN A 55 1.81 1.51 11.29
CA ASN A 55 2.02 0.21 11.91
C ASN A 55 2.61 0.35 13.31
N ALA A 56 2.31 -0.64 14.13
CA ALA A 56 2.81 -0.72 15.49
C ALA A 56 3.04 -2.18 15.89
N LYS A 57 3.89 -2.36 16.89
CA LYS A 57 4.05 -3.63 17.59
C LYS A 57 2.89 -3.79 18.56
N THR A 58 2.16 -4.88 18.36
CA THR A 58 1.10 -5.37 19.26
C THR A 58 1.53 -6.65 19.94
N ILE A 59 0.78 -7.10 20.95
CA ILE A 59 1.04 -8.40 21.60
C ILE A 59 1.05 -9.57 20.60
N ARG A 60 0.28 -9.49 19.52
CA ARG A 60 0.07 -10.60 18.56
C ARG A 60 0.90 -10.48 17.27
N ASN A 61 1.45 -9.31 16.97
CA ASN A 61 2.16 -9.03 15.73
C ASN A 61 3.05 -7.80 15.89
N ASP A 62 4.33 -7.94 15.58
CA ASP A 62 5.34 -6.89 15.65
C ASP A 62 5.17 -5.78 14.59
N ASN A 63 4.45 -6.03 13.50
CA ASN A 63 4.20 -5.05 12.43
C ASN A 63 2.71 -5.02 12.07
N SER A 64 1.86 -4.70 13.04
CA SER A 64 0.40 -4.64 12.87
C SER A 64 -0.04 -3.28 12.34
N SER A 65 -0.69 -3.24 11.18
CA SER A 65 -1.34 -2.02 10.69
C SER A 65 -2.50 -1.62 11.59
N ARG A 66 -2.47 -0.38 12.09
CA ARG A 66 -3.48 0.22 12.98
C ARG A 66 -4.40 1.20 12.26
N PHE A 67 -4.56 1.00 10.95
CA PHE A 67 -5.45 1.75 10.07
C PHE A 67 -5.96 0.82 8.96
N GLY A 68 -7.14 1.14 8.45
CA GLY A 68 -7.64 0.61 7.18
C GLY A 68 -7.03 1.36 6.00
N LYS A 69 -6.75 0.65 4.91
CA LYS A 69 -6.21 1.22 3.68
C LYS A 69 -7.02 0.73 2.49
N PHE A 70 -7.54 1.65 1.70
CA PHE A 70 -8.23 1.37 0.45
C PHE A 70 -7.44 1.99 -0.70
N ILE A 71 -6.92 1.15 -1.60
CA ILE A 71 -6.15 1.59 -2.75
C ILE A 71 -7.08 1.51 -3.96
N ARG A 72 -7.41 2.65 -4.55
CA ARG A 72 -8.16 2.73 -5.81
C ARG A 72 -7.16 2.77 -6.96
N ILE A 73 -7.37 1.89 -7.93
CA ILE A 73 -6.59 1.82 -9.16
C ILE A 73 -7.51 2.21 -10.30
N HIS A 74 -7.15 3.28 -11.03
CA HIS A 74 -7.92 3.80 -12.14
C HIS A 74 -7.34 3.30 -13.46
N PHE A 75 -8.21 2.77 -14.31
CA PHE A 75 -7.87 2.34 -15.67
C PHE A 75 -8.45 3.31 -16.70
N ASP A 76 -7.72 3.55 -17.79
CA ASP A 76 -8.24 4.29 -18.93
C ASP A 76 -9.29 3.47 -19.72
N THR A 77 -9.95 4.08 -20.69
CA THR A 77 -10.94 3.41 -21.55
C THR A 77 -10.36 2.27 -22.39
N ARG A 78 -9.03 2.13 -22.46
CA ARG A 78 -8.31 1.05 -23.14
C ARG A 78 -7.82 -0.02 -22.16
N GLY A 79 -8.20 0.06 -20.89
CA GLY A 79 -7.82 -0.89 -19.85
C GLY A 79 -6.38 -0.72 -19.32
N LYS A 80 -5.73 0.42 -19.59
CA LYS A 80 -4.36 0.69 -19.12
C LYS A 80 -4.37 1.43 -17.78
N LEU A 81 -3.32 1.21 -16.99
CA LEU A 81 -3.14 1.87 -15.70
C LEU A 81 -2.97 3.39 -15.90
N ALA A 82 -3.89 4.19 -15.38
CA ALA A 82 -3.93 5.63 -15.57
C ALA A 82 -3.46 6.39 -14.31
N SER A 83 -4.02 6.06 -13.15
CA SER A 83 -3.70 6.68 -11.87
C SER A 83 -4.06 5.76 -10.70
N ALA A 84 -3.65 6.12 -9.49
CA ALA A 84 -4.06 5.44 -8.27
C ALA A 84 -4.16 6.45 -7.13
N ASP A 85 -5.03 6.16 -6.16
CA ASP A 85 -5.14 6.93 -4.93
C ASP A 85 -5.35 6.00 -3.73
N ILE A 86 -5.01 6.50 -2.55
CA ILE A 86 -5.06 5.74 -1.30
C ILE A 86 -5.91 6.50 -0.30
N GLU A 87 -6.99 5.88 0.14
CA GLU A 87 -7.81 6.35 1.25
C GLU A 87 -7.48 5.56 2.52
N THR A 88 -7.32 6.28 3.63
CA THR A 88 -7.04 5.70 4.94
C THR A 88 -8.25 5.85 5.85
N TYR A 89 -8.49 4.82 6.67
CA TYR A 89 -9.66 4.70 7.53
C TYR A 89 -9.23 4.34 8.94
N LEU A 90 -9.92 4.90 9.95
CA LEU A 90 -9.87 4.42 11.34
C LEU A 90 -8.45 4.22 11.89
N LEU A 91 -7.58 5.21 11.75
CA LEU A 91 -6.28 5.21 12.41
C LEU A 91 -6.48 5.18 13.95
N GLU A 92 -5.79 4.26 14.64
CA GLU A 92 -5.78 4.18 16.10
C GLU A 92 -4.97 5.33 16.72
N LYS A 93 -5.55 6.54 16.72
CA LYS A 93 -4.90 7.77 17.19
C LYS A 93 -4.40 7.69 18.64
N SER A 94 -5.07 6.92 19.50
CA SER A 94 -4.67 6.75 20.92
C SER A 94 -3.26 6.19 21.07
N ARG A 95 -2.78 5.39 20.10
CA ARG A 95 -1.46 4.76 20.14
C ARG A 95 -0.30 5.76 20.04
N VAL A 96 -0.58 6.98 19.58
CA VAL A 96 0.41 8.08 19.55
C VAL A 96 0.82 8.50 20.96
N THR A 97 -0.11 8.49 21.92
CA THR A 97 0.12 8.97 23.29
C THR A 97 0.06 7.88 24.35
N PHE A 98 -0.42 6.68 24.01
CA PHE A 98 -0.64 5.60 24.95
C PHE A 98 -0.20 4.24 24.39
N GLN A 99 0.55 3.47 25.18
CA GLN A 99 0.98 2.13 24.82
C GLN A 99 0.78 1.18 26.01
N LEU A 100 0.26 -0.03 25.73
CA LEU A 100 0.15 -1.09 26.73
C LEU A 100 1.52 -1.73 27.00
N LYS A 101 1.64 -2.41 28.15
CA LYS A 101 2.86 -3.16 28.48
C LYS A 101 3.17 -4.18 27.37
N ALA A 102 4.41 -4.13 26.86
CA ALA A 102 4.92 -4.92 25.73
C ALA A 102 4.44 -4.55 24.32
N GLU A 103 3.72 -3.43 24.14
CA GLU A 103 3.40 -2.86 22.83
C GLU A 103 4.25 -1.60 22.56
N ARG A 104 4.49 -1.29 21.28
CA ARG A 104 5.27 -0.11 20.84
C ARG A 104 4.71 0.46 19.55
#